data_AF-B3EDG1-F1
#
_entry.id   AF-B3EDG1-F1
#
_cell.length_a   1.000
_cell.length_b   1.000
_cell.length_c   1.000
_cell.angle_alpha   90.00
_cell.angle_beta   90.00
_cell.angle_gamma   90.00
#
_symmetry.space_group_name_H-M   'P 1'
#
loop_
_entity.id
_entity.type
_entity.pdbx_description
1 polymer ?
#
loop_
_entity_poly.entity_id
_entity_poly.type
_entity_poly.pdbx_seq_one_letter_code
_entity_poly.pdbx_strand_id
1 'polypeptide(L)'
;MPGKEEWRAALENKLPPESEIVARNSAITAQYASWYLEKPDLFKWAGMAAFASRQVGFALVLFDLMHAPSLKQLSNEPPSSGFLAFMESVIGSPVYILSLMHTFAAERMFLSDFDAVRNGNNSIYRDIAWAHAAYLHEGIAGVEDNCGEPDEEYMLRGFRSIDEGAKLLAFDSGSKEARELIRDGNILLLRHEQINTLQPVFDAVSSAGKVMVSFGSELDFSCGNPEFLCRKASFAGFAGYFETLSGKRSITSTSDRWEWIQQEVLPAWEQTDLSCREGSVVHRFFTSMAAGEGDLLRTAAMSVSKLYSSAGLA
;
A
#
# COMPACT_ATOMS: atom_id res chain seq x y z
N MET A 1 -11.93 -0.55 30.23
CA MET A 1 -11.06 -0.60 29.05
C MET A 1 -11.89 -0.11 27.88
N PRO A 2 -11.33 0.73 26.99
CA PRO A 2 -12.06 1.25 25.86
C PRO A 2 -12.54 0.13 24.93
N GLY A 3 -13.76 0.26 24.43
CA GLY A 3 -14.35 -0.67 23.46
C GLY A 3 -13.79 -0.48 22.04
N LYS A 4 -14.00 -1.45 21.14
CA LYS A 4 -13.56 -1.43 19.73
C LYS A 4 -13.97 -0.14 19.02
N GLU A 5 -15.21 0.30 19.22
CA GLU A 5 -15.72 1.55 18.63
C GLU A 5 -15.12 2.81 19.25
N GLU A 6 -14.74 2.78 20.53
CA GLU A 6 -14.04 3.89 21.18
C GLU A 6 -12.61 4.01 20.67
N TRP A 7 -11.90 2.88 20.48
CA TRP A 7 -10.60 2.86 19.81
C TRP A 7 -10.68 3.39 18.38
N ARG A 8 -11.66 2.91 17.60
CA ARG A 8 -11.90 3.39 16.23
C ARG A 8 -12.16 4.89 16.22
N ALA A 9 -13.06 5.38 17.06
CA ALA A 9 -13.36 6.82 17.14
C ALA A 9 -12.14 7.65 17.55
N ALA A 10 -11.36 7.19 18.53
CA ALA A 10 -10.15 7.88 18.97
C ALA A 10 -9.07 7.98 17.88
N LEU A 11 -8.95 6.95 17.03
CA LEU A 11 -8.03 6.95 15.89
C LEU A 11 -8.57 7.79 14.73
N GLU A 12 -9.85 7.67 14.41
CA GLU A 12 -10.51 8.43 13.33
C GLU A 12 -10.46 9.93 13.60
N ASN A 13 -10.63 10.35 14.86
CA ASN A 13 -10.56 11.76 15.28
C ASN A 13 -9.17 12.38 15.10
N LYS A 14 -8.12 11.58 14.93
CA LYS A 14 -6.74 12.07 14.66
C LYS A 14 -6.48 12.25 13.17
N LEU A 15 -7.32 11.69 12.30
CA LEU A 15 -7.15 11.78 10.86
C LEU A 15 -7.84 13.04 10.30
N PRO A 16 -7.26 13.65 9.25
CA PRO A 16 -7.98 14.64 8.45
C PRO A 16 -9.34 14.10 7.95
N PRO A 17 -10.32 14.97 7.68
CA PRO A 17 -11.61 14.59 7.11
C PRO A 17 -11.45 13.78 5.81
N GLU A 18 -12.40 12.90 5.49
CA GLU A 18 -12.37 12.11 4.25
C GLU A 18 -12.36 12.94 2.96
N SER A 19 -12.85 14.18 3.01
CA SER A 19 -12.77 15.14 1.90
C SER A 19 -11.34 15.60 1.61
N GLU A 20 -10.42 15.52 2.57
CA GLU A 20 -9.00 15.88 2.40
C GLU A 20 -8.18 14.66 2.00
N ILE A 21 -8.45 14.12 0.81
CA ILE A 21 -7.99 12.81 0.32
C ILE A 21 -6.48 12.59 0.52
N VAL A 22 -5.65 13.49 0.01
CA VAL A 22 -4.19 13.37 0.09
C VAL A 22 -3.69 13.50 1.53
N ALA A 23 -4.15 14.51 2.27
CA ALA A 23 -3.73 14.73 3.64
C ALA A 23 -4.11 13.56 4.56
N ARG A 24 -5.32 13.03 4.38
CA ARG A 24 -5.81 11.87 5.12
C ARG A 24 -4.99 10.62 4.82
N ASN A 25 -4.69 10.33 3.55
CA ASN A 25 -3.84 9.20 3.19
C ASN A 25 -2.43 9.35 3.78
N SER A 26 -1.85 10.54 3.73
CA SER A 26 -0.55 10.83 4.36
C SER A 26 -0.58 10.58 5.88
N ALA A 27 -1.65 10.98 6.58
CA ALA A 27 -1.80 10.71 8.00
C ALA A 27 -1.91 9.20 8.31
N ILE A 28 -2.65 8.44 7.49
CA ILE A 28 -2.74 6.97 7.59
C ILE A 28 -1.37 6.32 7.39
N THR A 29 -0.65 6.71 6.32
CA THR A 29 0.72 6.24 6.04
C THR A 29 1.66 6.53 7.23
N ALA A 30 1.59 7.74 7.77
CA ALA A 30 2.41 8.18 8.91
C ALA A 30 2.13 7.34 10.16
N GLN A 31 0.87 6.99 10.42
CA GLN A 31 0.51 6.14 11.55
C GLN A 31 1.07 4.72 11.40
N TYR A 32 0.95 4.11 10.21
CA TYR A 32 1.53 2.79 9.94
C TYR A 32 3.05 2.79 10.14
N ALA A 33 3.73 3.81 9.59
CA ALA A 33 5.17 3.97 9.77
C ALA A 33 5.56 4.15 11.24
N SER A 34 4.78 4.91 12.01
CA SER A 34 5.01 5.13 13.44
C SER A 34 4.89 3.85 14.25
N TRP A 35 3.85 3.03 14.00
CA TRP A 35 3.72 1.73 14.67
C TRP A 35 4.88 0.79 14.35
N TYR A 36 5.29 0.72 13.09
CA TYR A 36 6.45 -0.06 12.71
C TYR A 36 7.73 0.42 13.43
N LEU A 37 7.96 1.73 13.53
CA LEU A 37 9.12 2.27 14.26
C LEU A 37 9.05 2.02 15.78
N GLU A 38 7.85 1.98 16.37
CA GLU A 38 7.67 1.74 17.80
C GLU A 38 7.96 0.27 18.17
N LYS A 39 7.54 -0.67 17.33
CA LYS A 39 7.74 -2.12 17.54
C LYS A 39 8.20 -2.81 16.24
N PRO A 40 9.40 -2.52 15.72
CA PRO A 40 9.86 -3.01 14.43
C PRO A 40 9.97 -4.53 14.41
N ASP A 41 10.29 -5.15 15.55
CA ASP A 41 10.36 -6.61 15.69
C ASP A 41 8.98 -7.29 15.66
N LEU A 42 7.89 -6.57 15.96
CA LEU A 42 6.54 -7.15 16.08
C LEU A 42 5.60 -6.77 14.94
N PHE A 43 5.57 -5.51 14.52
CA PHE A 43 4.54 -4.96 13.64
C PHE A 43 4.94 -4.95 12.16
N LYS A 44 5.29 -6.14 11.64
CA LYS A 44 5.73 -6.31 10.24
C LYS A 44 4.65 -5.92 9.24
N TRP A 45 3.38 -6.18 9.57
CA TRP A 45 2.22 -5.78 8.77
C TRP A 45 2.15 -4.26 8.64
N ALA A 46 2.33 -3.51 9.74
CA ALA A 46 2.29 -2.05 9.70
C ALA A 46 3.41 -1.48 8.81
N GLY A 47 4.59 -2.11 8.81
CA GLY A 47 5.68 -1.76 7.91
C GLY A 47 5.29 -1.92 6.43
N MET A 48 4.72 -3.06 6.06
CA MET A 48 4.20 -3.28 4.69
C MET A 48 3.08 -2.30 4.33
N ALA A 49 2.13 -2.09 5.23
CA ALA A 49 0.99 -1.21 5.03
C ALA A 49 1.41 0.25 4.78
N ALA A 50 2.49 0.72 5.42
CA ALA A 50 3.04 2.05 5.16
C ALA A 50 3.52 2.21 3.70
N PHE A 51 4.22 1.21 3.14
CA PHE A 51 4.65 1.23 1.74
C PHE A 51 3.46 1.20 0.78
N ALA A 52 2.51 0.29 1.01
CA ALA A 52 1.30 0.18 0.19
C ALA A 52 0.48 1.48 0.23
N SER A 53 0.25 2.04 1.42
CA SER A 53 -0.49 3.29 1.61
C SER A 53 0.22 4.49 0.98
N ARG A 54 1.55 4.55 1.03
CA ARG A 54 2.34 5.59 0.35
C ARG A 54 2.16 5.53 -1.16
N GLN A 55 2.15 4.33 -1.75
CA GLN A 55 1.96 4.15 -3.18
C GLN A 55 0.55 4.56 -3.63
N VAL A 56 -0.47 4.21 -2.84
CA VAL A 56 -1.82 4.75 -3.04
C VAL A 56 -1.79 6.29 -3.00
N GLY A 57 -1.09 6.88 -2.01
CA GLY A 57 -0.91 8.34 -1.91
C GLY A 57 -0.31 8.99 -3.15
N PHE A 58 0.66 8.35 -3.80
CA PHE A 58 1.21 8.84 -5.07
C PHE A 58 0.18 8.86 -6.20
N ALA A 59 -0.60 7.79 -6.34
CA ALA A 59 -1.69 7.74 -7.30
C ALA A 59 -2.74 8.83 -7.01
N LEU A 60 -3.03 9.09 -5.73
CA LEU A 60 -3.97 10.13 -5.30
C LEU A 60 -3.51 11.53 -5.71
N VAL A 61 -2.24 11.86 -5.47
CA VAL A 61 -1.67 13.16 -5.85
C VAL A 61 -1.67 13.36 -7.36
N LEU A 62 -1.30 12.34 -8.13
CA LEU A 62 -1.27 12.43 -9.60
C LEU A 62 -2.68 12.66 -10.15
N PHE A 63 -3.68 11.98 -9.58
CA PHE A 63 -5.08 12.17 -9.93
C PHE A 63 -5.55 13.59 -9.65
N ASP A 64 -5.29 14.12 -8.44
CA ASP A 64 -5.67 15.49 -8.07
C ASP A 64 -5.01 16.53 -9.00
N LEU A 65 -3.74 16.33 -9.38
CA LEU A 65 -3.04 17.19 -10.32
C LEU A 65 -3.69 17.17 -11.71
N MET A 66 -4.04 16.01 -12.26
CA MET A 66 -4.68 15.91 -13.58
C MET A 66 -6.08 16.53 -13.62
N HIS A 67 -6.78 16.55 -12.49
CA HIS A 67 -8.10 17.16 -12.37
C HIS A 67 -8.06 18.63 -11.96
N ALA A 68 -6.86 19.18 -11.71
CA ALA A 68 -6.69 20.60 -11.46
C ALA A 68 -7.02 21.42 -12.73
N PRO A 69 -7.82 22.50 -12.64
CA PRO A 69 -8.26 23.28 -13.80
C PRO A 69 -7.14 23.83 -14.69
N SER A 70 -5.95 24.02 -14.13
CA SER A 70 -4.78 24.64 -14.77
C SER A 70 -4.05 23.73 -15.77
N LEU A 71 -4.13 22.40 -15.65
CA LEU A 71 -3.44 21.47 -16.56
C LEU A 71 -4.23 21.20 -17.86
N LYS A 72 -5.55 21.41 -17.86
CA LYS A 72 -6.41 21.28 -19.06
C LYS A 72 -6.11 22.31 -20.16
N GLN A 73 -5.33 23.36 -19.89
CA GLN A 73 -4.94 24.36 -20.88
C GLN A 73 -3.68 23.97 -21.70
N LEU A 74 -2.89 23.00 -21.26
CA LEU A 74 -1.61 22.63 -21.88
C LEU A 74 -1.68 21.42 -22.84
N SER A 75 -2.78 20.68 -22.88
CA SER A 75 -2.88 19.39 -23.59
C SER A 75 -3.38 19.46 -25.05
N ASN A 76 -3.26 20.61 -25.72
CA ASN A 76 -3.85 20.83 -27.05
C ASN A 76 -2.91 20.61 -28.26
N GLU A 77 -1.75 19.95 -28.10
CA GLU A 77 -0.88 19.60 -29.24
C GLU A 77 -0.89 18.11 -29.59
N PRO A 78 -0.90 17.74 -30.90
CA PRO A 78 -0.98 16.34 -31.32
C PRO A 78 0.39 15.64 -31.26
N PRO A 79 0.44 14.32 -30.95
CA PRO A 79 1.70 13.59 -30.79
C PRO A 79 2.32 13.23 -32.14
N SER A 80 3.65 13.37 -32.24
CA SER A 80 4.46 13.01 -33.41
C SER A 80 5.05 11.59 -33.29
N SER A 81 5.62 11.12 -34.41
CA SER A 81 5.99 9.73 -34.77
C SER A 81 7.03 8.98 -33.91
N GLY A 82 7.34 9.46 -32.70
CA GLY A 82 8.19 8.77 -31.72
C GLY A 82 7.49 7.68 -30.89
N PHE A 83 6.20 7.45 -31.14
CA PHE A 83 5.30 6.62 -30.35
C PHE A 83 5.81 5.19 -30.08
N LEU A 84 6.43 4.53 -31.07
CA LEU A 84 6.93 3.16 -30.88
C LEU A 84 8.18 3.09 -29.98
N ALA A 85 9.07 4.08 -30.04
CA ALA A 85 10.23 4.17 -29.15
C ALA A 85 9.84 4.60 -27.73
N PHE A 86 8.81 5.45 -27.60
CA PHE A 86 8.19 5.79 -26.33
C PHE A 86 7.59 4.55 -25.66
N MET A 87 6.84 3.73 -26.39
CA MET A 87 6.23 2.50 -25.85
C MET A 87 7.28 1.54 -25.29
N GLU A 88 8.43 1.32 -25.96
CA GLU A 88 9.50 0.46 -25.43
C GLU A 88 10.15 1.02 -24.15
N SER A 89 10.29 2.34 -24.00
CA SER A 89 10.87 2.96 -22.80
C SER A 89 9.92 3.08 -21.61
N VAL A 90 8.62 2.86 -21.83
CA VAL A 90 7.56 3.20 -20.89
C VAL A 90 6.84 1.96 -20.34
N ILE A 91 6.97 0.77 -20.94
CA ILE A 91 6.34 -0.50 -20.50
C ILE A 91 6.54 -0.87 -19.00
N GLY A 92 7.46 -0.23 -18.27
CA GLY A 92 7.63 -0.35 -16.81
C GLY A 92 7.58 0.98 -16.02
N SER A 93 7.02 2.04 -16.59
CA SER A 93 6.99 3.39 -16.02
C SER A 93 5.56 3.79 -15.64
N PRO A 94 5.34 4.54 -14.52
CA PRO A 94 4.03 5.08 -14.12
C PRO A 94 3.30 5.84 -15.23
N VAL A 95 4.05 6.31 -16.22
CA VAL A 95 3.62 7.00 -17.44
C VAL A 95 2.84 6.11 -18.39
N TYR A 96 3.14 4.82 -18.47
CA TYR A 96 2.43 3.90 -19.37
C TYR A 96 1.03 3.62 -18.88
N ILE A 97 0.90 3.49 -17.56
CA ILE A 97 -0.38 3.42 -16.87
C ILE A 97 -1.16 4.71 -17.18
N LEU A 98 -0.52 5.88 -17.15
CA LEU A 98 -1.12 7.18 -17.52
C LEU A 98 -1.51 7.29 -19.00
N SER A 99 -0.72 6.73 -19.91
CA SER A 99 -0.98 6.68 -21.35
C SER A 99 -2.19 5.77 -21.68
N LEU A 100 -2.29 4.63 -20.99
CA LEU A 100 -3.49 3.77 -20.99
C LEU A 100 -4.70 4.50 -20.40
N MET A 101 -4.52 5.33 -19.37
CA MET A 101 -5.61 6.17 -18.82
C MET A 101 -6.11 7.21 -19.82
N HIS A 102 -5.26 7.68 -20.74
CA HIS A 102 -5.61 8.71 -21.73
C HIS A 102 -6.31 8.16 -22.99
N THR A 103 -6.13 6.87 -23.32
CA THR A 103 -6.66 6.25 -24.56
C THR A 103 -8.06 5.64 -24.39
N PHE A 104 -8.49 5.37 -23.17
CA PHE A 104 -9.86 4.94 -22.87
C PHE A 104 -10.68 6.13 -22.40
N ALA A 105 -11.70 6.50 -23.18
CA ALA A 105 -12.59 7.65 -22.97
C ALA A 105 -13.35 7.60 -21.61
N ALA A 106 -12.67 7.93 -20.52
CA ALA A 106 -13.16 7.68 -19.17
C ALA A 106 -12.83 8.85 -18.24
N GLU A 107 -13.74 9.80 -18.10
CA GLU A 107 -13.75 10.66 -16.91
C GLU A 107 -14.61 10.03 -15.80
N ARG A 108 -15.78 9.46 -16.14
CA ARG A 108 -16.73 8.95 -15.12
C ARG A 108 -16.49 7.53 -14.61
N MET A 109 -16.01 6.61 -15.44
CA MET A 109 -15.70 5.24 -15.00
C MET A 109 -14.45 5.19 -14.11
N PHE A 110 -13.46 6.05 -14.38
CA PHE A 110 -12.25 6.11 -13.56
C PHE A 110 -12.50 6.75 -12.20
N LEU A 111 -13.41 7.73 -12.08
CA LEU A 111 -13.77 8.33 -10.78
C LEU A 111 -14.29 7.28 -9.78
N SER A 112 -15.21 6.40 -10.19
CA SER A 112 -15.77 5.40 -9.28
C SER A 112 -14.77 4.31 -8.88
N ASP A 113 -13.95 3.84 -9.82
CA ASP A 113 -12.92 2.84 -9.54
C ASP A 113 -11.80 3.44 -8.67
N PHE A 114 -11.50 4.73 -8.84
CA PHE A 114 -10.54 5.45 -8.02
C PHE A 114 -11.07 5.73 -6.60
N ASP A 115 -12.34 6.11 -6.48
CA ASP A 115 -13.02 6.22 -5.18
C ASP A 115 -12.99 4.87 -4.44
N ALA A 116 -13.13 3.74 -5.15
CA ALA A 116 -12.99 2.42 -4.55
C ALA A 116 -11.58 2.20 -3.96
N VAL A 117 -10.51 2.55 -4.69
CA VAL A 117 -9.13 2.44 -4.18
C VAL A 117 -8.91 3.34 -2.95
N ARG A 118 -9.38 4.59 -2.98
CA ARG A 118 -9.32 5.50 -1.82
C ARG A 118 -10.04 4.91 -0.61
N ASN A 119 -11.28 4.46 -0.83
CA ASN A 119 -12.11 3.89 0.22
C ASN A 119 -11.49 2.60 0.77
N GLY A 120 -10.74 1.85 -0.05
CA GLY A 120 -10.00 0.68 0.39
C GLY A 120 -8.99 0.99 1.50
N ASN A 121 -8.13 2.00 1.32
CA ASN A 121 -7.14 2.34 2.35
C ASN A 121 -7.80 2.83 3.66
N ASN A 122 -8.89 3.61 3.56
CA ASN A 122 -9.68 4.01 4.73
C ASN A 122 -10.31 2.81 5.44
N SER A 123 -10.86 1.86 4.69
CA SER A 123 -11.47 0.64 5.23
C SER A 123 -10.45 -0.23 5.95
N ILE A 124 -9.26 -0.45 5.36
CA ILE A 124 -8.15 -1.15 6.03
C ILE A 124 -7.81 -0.49 7.35
N TYR A 125 -7.62 0.83 7.34
CA TYR A 125 -7.27 1.56 8.56
C TYR A 125 -8.34 1.36 9.64
N ARG A 126 -9.62 1.61 9.35
CA ARG A 126 -10.72 1.40 10.33
C ARG A 126 -10.85 -0.02 10.84
N ASP A 127 -10.50 -0.97 9.99
CA ASP A 127 -10.64 -2.39 10.27
C ASP A 127 -9.58 -2.90 11.25
N ILE A 128 -8.31 -2.50 11.10
CA ILE A 128 -7.19 -3.11 11.86
C ILE A 128 -6.40 -2.13 12.75
N ALA A 129 -6.54 -0.81 12.56
CA ALA A 129 -5.82 0.21 13.33
C ALA A 129 -6.11 0.13 14.84
N TRP A 130 -7.38 -0.13 15.18
CA TRP A 130 -7.83 -0.24 16.57
C TRP A 130 -7.10 -1.38 17.29
N ALA A 131 -6.84 -2.50 16.62
CA ALA A 131 -6.20 -3.66 17.22
C ALA A 131 -4.72 -3.41 17.50
N HIS A 132 -4.02 -2.67 16.62
CA HIS A 132 -2.66 -2.22 16.88
C HIS A 132 -2.59 -1.27 18.07
N ALA A 133 -3.52 -0.30 18.15
CA ALA A 133 -3.59 0.63 19.27
C ALA A 133 -3.91 -0.08 20.60
N ALA A 134 -4.90 -0.97 20.60
CA ALA A 134 -5.26 -1.78 21.76
C ALA A 134 -4.08 -2.66 22.21
N TYR A 135 -3.39 -3.32 21.28
CA TYR A 135 -2.22 -4.14 21.60
C TYR A 135 -1.07 -3.32 22.21
N LEU A 136 -0.80 -2.13 21.69
CA LEU A 136 0.24 -1.26 22.25
C LEU A 136 -0.06 -0.79 23.68
N HIS A 137 -1.34 -0.51 23.97
CA HIS A 137 -1.75 0.03 25.27
C HIS A 137 -2.04 -1.05 26.32
N GLU A 138 -2.63 -2.17 25.92
CA GLU A 138 -3.21 -3.18 26.81
C GLU A 138 -2.66 -4.60 26.55
N GLY A 139 -1.77 -4.76 25.57
CA GLY A 139 -1.27 -6.07 25.13
C GLY A 139 -2.37 -6.91 24.46
N ILE A 140 -2.19 -8.23 24.44
CA ILE A 140 -3.14 -9.14 23.80
C ILE A 140 -4.55 -9.07 24.41
N ALA A 141 -4.67 -8.78 25.71
CA ALA A 141 -5.95 -8.66 26.40
C ALA A 141 -6.84 -7.57 25.76
N GLY A 142 -6.27 -6.41 25.40
CA GLY A 142 -7.03 -5.35 24.75
C GLY A 142 -7.55 -5.73 23.37
N VAL A 143 -6.88 -6.64 22.66
CA VAL A 143 -7.36 -7.17 21.38
C VAL A 143 -8.44 -8.23 21.62
N GLU A 144 -8.21 -9.16 22.55
CA GLU A 144 -9.14 -10.23 22.92
C GLU A 144 -10.49 -9.71 23.41
N ASP A 145 -10.49 -8.69 24.26
CA ASP A 145 -11.71 -8.09 24.83
C ASP A 145 -12.56 -7.35 23.78
N ASN A 146 -11.99 -7.07 22.60
CA ASN A 146 -12.59 -6.25 21.57
C ASN A 146 -12.85 -6.98 20.23
N CYS A 147 -12.24 -8.14 20.02
CA CYS A 147 -12.50 -8.99 18.86
C CYS A 147 -13.87 -9.70 18.97
N GLY A 148 -14.63 -9.72 17.87
CA GLY A 148 -15.80 -10.59 17.71
C GLY A 148 -15.48 -11.86 16.92
N GLU A 149 -16.49 -12.71 16.73
CA GLU A 149 -16.40 -13.94 15.90
C GLU A 149 -15.82 -13.68 14.49
N PRO A 150 -16.16 -12.59 13.77
CA PRO A 150 -15.57 -12.32 12.45
C PRO A 150 -14.07 -11.99 12.46
N ASP A 151 -13.54 -11.55 13.61
CA ASP A 151 -12.13 -11.18 13.76
C ASP A 151 -11.26 -12.39 14.15
N GLU A 152 -11.87 -13.52 14.55
CA GLU A 152 -11.19 -14.62 15.23
C GLU A 152 -10.18 -15.36 14.33
N GLU A 153 -10.60 -15.70 13.10
CA GLU A 153 -9.84 -16.58 12.20
C GLU A 153 -8.44 -16.04 11.88
N TYR A 154 -8.35 -14.73 11.62
CA TYR A 154 -7.13 -14.09 11.13
C TYR A 154 -6.62 -12.99 12.05
N MET A 155 -7.46 -12.03 12.46
CA MET A 155 -6.99 -10.87 13.22
C MET A 155 -6.57 -11.28 14.63
N LEU A 156 -7.48 -11.90 15.40
CA LEU A 156 -7.18 -12.31 16.77
C LEU A 156 -6.08 -13.37 16.81
N ARG A 157 -6.19 -14.40 15.95
CA ARG A 157 -5.15 -15.42 15.83
C ARG A 157 -3.78 -14.83 15.45
N GLY A 158 -3.77 -13.84 14.56
CA GLY A 158 -2.56 -13.11 14.17
C GLY A 158 -1.91 -12.41 15.35
N PHE A 159 -2.68 -11.63 16.12
CA PHE A 159 -2.18 -10.95 17.32
C PHE A 159 -1.74 -11.91 18.42
N ARG A 160 -2.45 -13.03 18.63
CA ARG A 160 -2.02 -14.09 19.57
C ARG A 160 -0.66 -14.67 19.19
N SER A 161 -0.45 -14.96 17.91
CA SER A 161 0.84 -15.47 17.39
C SER A 161 1.96 -14.44 17.57
N ILE A 162 1.69 -13.16 17.29
CA ILE A 162 2.64 -12.07 17.53
C ILE A 162 2.98 -11.96 19.03
N ASP A 163 1.99 -12.05 19.90
CA ASP A 163 2.16 -11.94 21.34
C ASP A 163 2.95 -13.11 21.95
N GLU A 164 2.68 -14.34 21.49
CA GLU A 164 3.44 -15.52 21.88
C GLU A 164 4.91 -15.40 21.45
N GLY A 165 5.16 -14.99 20.21
CA GLY A 165 6.51 -14.70 19.75
C GLY A 165 7.18 -13.56 20.53
N ALA A 166 6.45 -12.50 20.88
CA ALA A 166 6.97 -11.41 21.71
C ALA A 166 7.40 -11.90 23.11
N LYS A 167 6.59 -12.77 23.74
CA LYS A 167 6.92 -13.41 25.02
C LYS A 167 8.19 -14.26 24.89
N LEU A 168 8.31 -15.06 23.84
CA LEU A 168 9.52 -15.86 23.60
C LEU A 168 10.76 -15.00 23.38
N LEU A 169 10.67 -13.91 22.60
CA LEU A 169 11.79 -12.97 22.41
C LEU A 169 12.24 -12.29 23.71
N ALA A 170 11.33 -12.07 24.66
CA ALA A 170 11.68 -11.52 25.97
C ALA A 170 12.56 -12.48 26.80
N PHE A 171 12.47 -13.79 26.57
CA PHE A 171 13.34 -14.81 27.19
C PHE A 171 14.59 -15.08 26.35
N ASP A 172 14.45 -15.18 25.03
CA ASP A 172 15.53 -15.42 24.08
C ASP A 172 15.40 -14.54 22.83
N SER A 173 16.13 -13.43 22.81
CA SER A 173 16.19 -12.50 21.67
C SER A 173 16.69 -13.12 20.35
N GLY A 174 17.36 -14.28 20.43
CA GLY A 174 17.84 -15.05 19.29
C GLY A 174 16.85 -16.10 18.77
N SER A 175 15.70 -16.28 19.43
CA SER A 175 14.76 -17.36 19.11
C SER A 175 14.23 -17.25 17.69
N LYS A 176 14.54 -18.27 16.88
CA LYS A 176 14.01 -18.41 15.50
C LYS A 176 12.51 -18.70 15.52
N GLU A 177 12.07 -19.55 16.44
CA GLU A 177 10.66 -19.89 16.64
C GLU A 177 9.83 -18.64 16.96
N ALA A 178 10.35 -17.77 17.82
CA ALA A 178 9.69 -16.51 18.15
C ALA A 178 9.51 -15.60 16.92
N ARG A 179 10.56 -15.51 16.08
CA ARG A 179 10.52 -14.73 14.83
C ARG A 179 9.55 -15.34 13.80
N GLU A 180 9.47 -16.67 13.74
CA GLU A 180 8.51 -17.38 12.88
C GLU A 180 7.06 -17.13 13.32
N LEU A 181 6.78 -17.21 14.63
CA LEU A 181 5.45 -16.88 15.18
C LEU A 181 5.02 -15.44 14.89
N ILE A 182 5.94 -14.48 15.04
CA ILE A 182 5.65 -13.08 14.71
C ILE A 182 5.41 -12.91 13.22
N ARG A 183 6.27 -13.50 12.37
CA ARG A 183 6.12 -13.45 10.91
C ARG A 183 4.76 -14.02 10.49
N ASP A 184 4.42 -15.21 10.95
CA ASP A 184 3.19 -15.89 10.59
C ASP A 184 1.95 -15.15 11.12
N GLY A 185 2.05 -14.57 12.31
CA GLY A 185 1.01 -13.71 12.86
C GLY A 185 0.74 -12.48 12.00
N ASN A 186 1.78 -11.80 11.51
CA ASN A 186 1.63 -10.67 10.58
C ASN A 186 1.11 -11.10 9.19
N ILE A 187 1.43 -12.31 8.73
CA ILE A 187 0.86 -12.89 7.50
C ILE A 187 -0.64 -13.16 7.69
N LEU A 188 -1.09 -13.57 8.88
CA LEU A 188 -2.53 -13.68 9.19
C LEU A 188 -3.21 -12.31 9.17
N LEU A 189 -2.59 -11.27 9.72
CA LEU A 189 -3.12 -9.90 9.61
C LEU A 189 -3.24 -9.45 8.15
N LEU A 190 -2.23 -9.75 7.33
CA LEU A 190 -2.29 -9.48 5.89
C LEU A 190 -3.40 -10.29 5.20
N ARG A 191 -3.63 -11.56 5.57
CA ARG A 191 -4.77 -12.33 5.04
C ARG A 191 -6.11 -11.72 5.42
N HIS A 192 -6.26 -11.27 6.66
CA HIS A 192 -7.47 -10.57 7.11
C HIS A 192 -7.76 -9.38 6.21
N GLU A 193 -6.77 -8.50 6.03
CA GLU A 193 -6.86 -7.33 5.15
C GLU A 193 -7.25 -7.73 3.72
N GLN A 194 -6.55 -8.70 3.15
CA GLN A 194 -6.68 -9.05 1.74
C GLN A 194 -8.00 -9.78 1.43
N ILE A 195 -8.52 -10.60 2.35
CA ILE A 195 -9.72 -11.41 2.13
C ILE A 195 -10.97 -10.69 2.65
N ASN A 196 -10.94 -10.17 3.88
CA ASN A 196 -12.13 -9.67 4.55
C ASN A 196 -12.38 -8.19 4.23
N THR A 197 -11.30 -7.42 4.05
CA THR A 197 -11.39 -5.96 3.99
C THR A 197 -11.29 -5.42 2.57
N LEU A 198 -10.35 -5.94 1.79
CA LEU A 198 -10.13 -5.49 0.41
C LEU A 198 -10.98 -6.19 -0.64
N GLN A 199 -11.41 -7.43 -0.42
CA GLN A 199 -12.18 -8.15 -1.44
C GLN A 199 -13.47 -7.41 -1.83
N PRO A 200 -14.29 -6.87 -0.89
CA PRO A 200 -15.46 -6.07 -1.25
C PRO A 200 -15.13 -4.84 -2.10
N VAL A 201 -13.96 -4.23 -1.88
CA VAL A 201 -13.47 -3.10 -2.68
C VAL A 201 -13.16 -3.55 -4.11
N PHE A 202 -12.44 -4.66 -4.25
CA PHE A 202 -12.09 -5.22 -5.56
C PHE A 202 -13.30 -5.74 -6.34
N ASP A 203 -14.33 -6.23 -5.65
CA ASP A 203 -15.58 -6.67 -6.26
C ASP A 203 -16.38 -5.51 -6.85
N ALA A 204 -16.25 -4.31 -6.26
CA ALA A 204 -16.90 -3.09 -6.73
C ALA A 204 -16.21 -2.45 -7.96
N VAL A 205 -14.98 -2.83 -8.27
CA VAL A 205 -14.22 -2.29 -9.42
C VAL A 205 -14.81 -2.81 -10.74
N SER A 206 -14.95 -1.90 -11.72
CA SER A 206 -15.44 -2.24 -13.06
C SER A 206 -14.52 -3.21 -13.80
N SER A 207 -15.01 -3.93 -14.82
CA SER A 207 -14.16 -4.87 -15.59
C SER A 207 -12.94 -4.21 -16.24
N ALA A 208 -13.07 -2.98 -16.73
CA ALA A 208 -11.94 -2.21 -17.26
C ALA A 208 -11.00 -1.76 -16.14
N GLY A 209 -11.57 -1.34 -14.99
CA GLY A 209 -10.82 -1.03 -13.78
C GLY A 209 -10.00 -2.19 -13.26
N LYS A 210 -10.50 -3.44 -13.34
CA LYS A 210 -9.76 -4.64 -12.89
C LYS A 210 -8.45 -4.84 -13.66
N VAL A 211 -8.47 -4.63 -14.97
CA VAL A 211 -7.26 -4.66 -15.80
C VAL A 211 -6.31 -3.54 -15.36
N MET A 212 -6.81 -2.31 -15.25
CA MET A 212 -6.00 -1.15 -14.87
C MET A 212 -5.36 -1.29 -13.49
N VAL A 213 -6.13 -1.68 -12.47
CA VAL A 213 -5.63 -1.90 -11.12
C VAL A 213 -4.62 -3.06 -11.10
N SER A 214 -4.78 -4.09 -11.93
CA SER A 214 -3.79 -5.17 -12.06
C SER A 214 -2.44 -4.68 -12.61
N PHE A 215 -2.45 -3.80 -13.60
CA PHE A 215 -1.21 -3.17 -14.10
C PHE A 215 -0.63 -2.14 -13.11
N GLY A 216 -1.48 -1.46 -12.34
CA GLY A 216 -1.06 -0.49 -11.32
C GLY A 216 -0.64 -1.10 -9.98
N SER A 217 -0.82 -2.41 -9.79
CA SER A 217 -0.48 -3.12 -8.56
C SER A 217 1.02 -3.45 -8.56
N GLU A 218 1.80 -2.47 -8.15
CA GLU A 218 3.21 -2.61 -7.80
C GLU A 218 3.37 -2.37 -6.28
N LEU A 219 4.43 -2.88 -5.67
CA LEU A 219 4.91 -2.45 -4.36
C LEU A 219 6.42 -2.22 -4.44
N ASP A 220 6.84 -1.00 -4.15
CA ASP A 220 8.25 -0.59 -4.22
C ASP A 220 8.85 -0.46 -2.82
N PHE A 221 9.62 -1.47 -2.39
CA PHE A 221 10.33 -1.47 -1.12
C PHE A 221 11.78 -0.96 -1.23
N SER A 222 12.17 -0.37 -2.37
CA SER A 222 13.54 0.07 -2.60
C SER A 222 13.97 1.29 -1.76
N CYS A 223 13.02 1.98 -1.11
CA CYS A 223 13.26 3.21 -0.36
C CYS A 223 13.95 4.30 -1.21
N GLY A 224 13.76 4.28 -2.54
CA GLY A 224 14.44 5.20 -3.47
C GLY A 224 15.93 4.89 -3.68
N ASN A 225 16.43 3.75 -3.21
CA ASN A 225 17.80 3.29 -3.44
C ASN A 225 17.86 2.37 -4.67
N PRO A 226 18.60 2.74 -5.74
CA PRO A 226 18.77 1.90 -6.92
C PRO A 226 19.36 0.50 -6.63
N GLU A 227 20.14 0.34 -5.56
CA GLU A 227 20.68 -0.97 -5.15
C GLU A 227 19.60 -1.93 -4.65
N PHE A 228 18.41 -1.42 -4.30
CA PHE A 228 17.28 -2.20 -3.79
C PHE A 228 16.16 -2.38 -4.81
N LEU A 229 16.41 -2.15 -6.11
CA LEU A 229 15.41 -2.32 -7.16
C LEU A 229 14.84 -3.75 -7.25
N CYS A 230 15.61 -4.76 -6.80
CA CYS A 230 15.13 -6.15 -6.69
C CYS A 230 14.01 -6.33 -5.66
N ARG A 231 13.71 -5.31 -4.84
CA ARG A 231 12.67 -5.30 -3.82
C ARG A 231 11.38 -4.63 -4.31
N LYS A 232 11.16 -4.64 -5.63
CA LYS A 232 9.90 -4.28 -6.26
C LYS A 232 9.12 -5.56 -6.58
N ALA A 233 7.82 -5.56 -6.29
CA ALA A 233 6.90 -6.62 -6.69
C ALA A 233 5.87 -6.02 -7.63
N SER A 234 5.65 -6.61 -8.81
CA SER A 234 4.70 -6.10 -9.80
C SER A 234 3.76 -7.22 -10.21
N PHE A 235 2.46 -7.04 -9.99
CA PHE A 235 1.48 -8.07 -10.31
C PHE A 235 1.47 -8.40 -11.81
N ALA A 236 1.50 -7.40 -12.69
CA ALA A 236 1.49 -7.67 -14.13
C ALA A 236 2.78 -8.36 -14.62
N GLY A 237 3.93 -8.03 -14.00
CA GLY A 237 5.19 -8.73 -14.24
C GLY A 237 5.13 -10.20 -13.81
N PHE A 238 4.58 -10.46 -12.62
CA PHE A 238 4.37 -11.80 -12.07
C PHE A 238 3.35 -12.63 -12.86
N ALA A 239 2.19 -12.03 -13.14
CA ALA A 239 1.06 -12.71 -13.75
C ALA A 239 1.25 -12.95 -15.25
N GLY A 240 2.11 -12.16 -15.89
CA GLY A 240 2.25 -12.07 -17.33
C GLY A 240 1.36 -10.97 -17.90
N TYR A 241 1.95 -10.12 -18.74
CA TYR A 241 1.25 -8.97 -19.32
C TYR A 241 0.06 -9.38 -20.19
N PHE A 242 0.17 -10.49 -20.92
CA PHE A 242 -0.91 -10.98 -21.78
C PHE A 242 -2.07 -11.57 -20.95
N GLU A 243 -1.75 -12.34 -19.91
CA GLU A 243 -2.69 -12.92 -18.97
C GLU A 243 -3.45 -11.83 -18.22
N THR A 244 -2.75 -10.75 -17.84
CA THR A 244 -3.33 -9.57 -17.20
C THR A 244 -4.25 -8.81 -18.16
N LEU A 245 -3.78 -8.53 -19.38
CA LEU A 245 -4.56 -7.80 -20.39
C LEU A 245 -5.82 -8.57 -20.82
N SER A 246 -5.71 -9.90 -20.94
CA SER A 246 -6.84 -10.77 -21.27
C SER A 246 -7.81 -11.01 -20.10
N GLY A 247 -7.47 -10.56 -18.89
CA GLY A 247 -8.24 -10.78 -17.67
C GLY A 247 -8.21 -12.23 -17.16
N LYS A 248 -7.33 -13.08 -17.71
CA LYS A 248 -7.12 -14.46 -17.24
C LYS A 248 -6.52 -14.50 -15.84
N ARG A 249 -5.68 -13.52 -15.52
CA ARG A 249 -5.16 -13.27 -14.18
C ARG A 249 -5.48 -11.85 -13.79
N SER A 250 -5.90 -11.64 -12.54
CA SER A 250 -6.28 -10.30 -12.06
C SER A 250 -5.91 -10.14 -10.60
N ILE A 251 -5.40 -8.96 -10.24
CA ILE A 251 -5.17 -8.62 -8.83
C ILE A 251 -6.47 -8.61 -8.03
N THR A 252 -7.62 -8.47 -8.68
CA THR A 252 -8.93 -8.49 -7.99
C THR A 252 -9.38 -9.91 -7.63
N SER A 253 -8.76 -10.94 -8.21
CA SER A 253 -8.96 -12.34 -7.85
C SER A 253 -8.17 -12.64 -6.58
N THR A 254 -8.84 -13.12 -5.52
CA THR A 254 -8.19 -13.45 -4.24
C THR A 254 -7.05 -14.45 -4.43
N SER A 255 -7.23 -15.47 -5.30
CA SER A 255 -6.23 -16.51 -5.52
C SER A 255 -4.98 -15.98 -6.21
N ASP A 256 -5.15 -15.24 -7.32
CA ASP A 256 -4.02 -14.65 -8.06
C ASP A 256 -3.26 -13.64 -7.20
N ARG A 257 -4.00 -12.77 -6.49
CA ARG A 257 -3.43 -11.78 -5.59
C ARG A 257 -2.63 -12.44 -4.47
N TRP A 258 -3.19 -13.47 -3.83
CA TRP A 258 -2.53 -14.15 -2.73
C TRP A 258 -1.30 -14.96 -3.19
N GLU A 259 -1.32 -15.50 -4.40
CA GLU A 259 -0.16 -16.14 -5.01
C GLU A 259 0.98 -15.14 -5.24
N TRP A 260 0.67 -14.00 -5.86
CA TRP A 260 1.62 -12.90 -6.06
C TRP A 260 2.20 -12.38 -4.74
N ILE A 261 1.34 -12.17 -3.73
CA ILE A 261 1.77 -11.72 -2.41
C ILE A 261 2.79 -12.69 -1.80
N GLN A 262 2.53 -13.99 -1.86
CA GLN A 262 3.43 -14.99 -1.30
C GLN A 262 4.76 -15.11 -2.04
N GLN A 263 4.73 -15.03 -3.38
CA GLN A 263 5.90 -15.30 -4.21
C GLN A 263 6.80 -14.07 -4.43
N GLU A 264 6.24 -12.86 -4.42
CA GLU A 264 7.01 -11.64 -4.69
C GLU A 264 6.96 -10.62 -3.55
N VAL A 265 5.77 -10.29 -3.03
CA VAL A 265 5.62 -9.21 -2.05
C VAL A 265 6.28 -9.55 -0.71
N LEU A 266 5.95 -10.71 -0.13
CA LEU A 266 6.49 -11.12 1.17
C LEU A 266 8.03 -11.28 1.13
N PRO A 267 8.64 -11.93 0.11
CA PRO A 267 10.11 -11.98 0.02
C PRO A 267 10.79 -10.63 -0.16
N ALA A 268 10.19 -9.72 -0.95
CA ALA A 268 10.73 -8.37 -1.14
C ALA A 268 10.64 -7.53 0.15
N TRP A 269 9.53 -7.65 0.88
CA TRP A 269 9.36 -7.03 2.18
C TRP A 269 10.35 -7.57 3.21
N GLU A 270 10.51 -8.90 3.31
CA GLU A 270 11.41 -9.53 4.29
C GLU A 270 12.85 -9.04 4.13
N GLN A 271 13.35 -8.89 2.90
CA GLN A 271 14.67 -8.30 2.64
C GLN A 271 14.77 -6.83 3.11
N THR A 272 13.68 -6.08 2.98
CA THR A 272 13.60 -4.68 3.40
C THR A 272 13.60 -4.56 4.91
N ASP A 273 12.72 -5.31 5.58
CA ASP A 273 12.59 -5.39 7.02
C ASP A 273 13.91 -5.80 7.70
N LEU A 274 14.58 -6.84 7.19
CA LEU A 274 15.88 -7.28 7.71
C LEU A 274 16.99 -6.21 7.60
N SER A 275 16.84 -5.26 6.67
CA SER A 275 17.76 -4.13 6.49
C SER A 275 17.37 -2.88 7.30
N CYS A 276 16.24 -2.93 8.02
CA CYS A 276 15.84 -1.88 8.93
C CYS A 276 16.66 -1.95 10.22
N ARG A 277 17.48 -0.92 10.45
CA ARG A 277 18.25 -0.70 11.68
C ARG A 277 18.26 0.79 11.95
N GLU A 278 18.39 1.21 13.20
CA GLU A 278 18.48 2.62 13.53
C GLU A 278 19.54 3.31 12.66
N GLY A 279 19.15 4.41 12.00
CA GLY A 279 20.02 5.14 11.07
C GLY A 279 20.26 4.47 9.71
N SER A 280 19.65 3.33 9.38
CA SER A 280 19.69 2.77 8.02
C SER A 280 18.85 3.59 7.03
N VAL A 281 19.01 3.35 5.72
CA VAL A 281 18.19 3.99 4.68
C VAL A 281 16.70 3.68 4.90
N VAL A 282 16.38 2.41 5.20
CA VAL A 282 15.01 1.96 5.47
C VAL A 282 14.45 2.65 6.72
N HIS A 283 15.22 2.74 7.80
CA HIS A 283 14.77 3.42 9.02
C HIS A 283 14.52 4.92 8.79
N ARG A 284 15.41 5.61 8.08
CA ARG A 284 15.20 7.02 7.70
C ARG A 284 13.96 7.20 6.81
N PHE A 285 13.71 6.25 5.91
CA PHE A 285 12.54 6.25 5.05
C PHE A 285 11.24 6.15 5.87
N PHE A 286 11.18 5.22 6.84
CA PHE A 286 10.07 5.15 7.79
C PHE A 286 9.94 6.39 8.66
N THR A 287 11.06 6.95 9.13
CA THR A 287 11.05 8.19 9.94
C THR A 287 10.44 9.36 9.15
N SER A 288 10.81 9.50 7.87
CA SER A 288 10.24 10.52 6.99
C SER A 288 8.75 10.31 6.74
N MET A 289 8.31 9.06 6.51
CA MET A 289 6.88 8.73 6.41
C MET A 289 6.12 9.06 7.69
N ALA A 290 6.65 8.70 8.86
CA ALA A 290 6.05 8.96 10.17
C ALA A 290 5.94 10.45 10.50
N ALA A 291 6.91 11.26 10.07
CA ALA A 291 6.88 12.71 10.23
C ALA A 291 5.86 13.41 9.31
N GLY A 292 5.25 12.69 8.36
CA GLY A 292 4.35 13.28 7.36
C GLY A 292 5.05 14.24 6.40
N GLU A 293 6.38 14.18 6.29
CA GLU A 293 7.15 15.11 5.49
C GLU A 293 6.81 14.95 4.00
N GLY A 294 6.53 16.08 3.34
CA GLY A 294 5.89 16.26 2.03
C GLY A 294 6.68 15.77 0.80
N ASP A 295 7.24 14.58 0.88
CA ASP A 295 7.93 13.94 -0.23
C ASP A 295 6.97 13.47 -1.33
N LEU A 296 5.68 13.25 -1.02
CA LEU A 296 4.70 12.80 -2.02
C LEU A 296 4.48 13.83 -3.13
N LEU A 297 4.23 15.10 -2.79
CA LEU A 297 4.05 16.17 -3.78
C LEU A 297 5.34 16.47 -4.54
N ARG A 298 6.48 16.48 -3.84
CA ARG A 298 7.79 16.70 -4.47
C ARG A 298 8.16 15.56 -5.41
N THR A 299 7.95 14.31 -5.00
CA THR A 299 8.24 13.13 -5.81
C THR A 299 7.24 12.97 -6.96
N ALA A 300 5.97 13.36 -6.77
CA ALA A 300 5.00 13.47 -7.87
C ALA A 300 5.45 14.54 -8.88
N ALA A 301 5.82 15.74 -8.42
CA ALA A 301 6.31 16.82 -9.27
C ALA A 301 7.60 16.45 -10.01
N MET A 302 8.54 15.75 -9.36
CA MET A 302 9.76 15.25 -10.01
C MET A 302 9.46 14.14 -11.02
N SER A 303 8.49 13.27 -10.75
CA SER A 303 8.06 12.23 -11.69
C SER A 303 7.43 12.85 -12.93
N VAL A 304 6.56 13.84 -12.74
CA VAL A 304 5.95 14.65 -13.82
C VAL A 304 7.02 15.44 -14.60
N SER A 305 8.01 16.03 -13.93
CA SER A 305 9.11 16.74 -14.60
C SER A 305 9.97 15.80 -15.46
N LYS A 306 10.37 14.64 -14.94
CA LYS A 306 11.14 13.62 -15.70
C LYS A 306 10.37 13.15 -16.94
N LEU A 307 9.07 12.96 -16.77
CA LEU A 307 8.09 12.71 -17.83
C LEU A 307 8.18 13.71 -18.97
N TYR A 308 8.06 15.01 -18.67
CA TYR A 308 8.14 16.09 -19.66
C TYR A 308 9.52 16.17 -20.33
N SER A 309 10.60 15.99 -19.56
CA SER A 309 11.96 15.99 -20.11
C SER A 309 12.22 14.79 -21.03
N SER A 310 11.69 13.62 -20.68
CA SER A 310 11.82 12.39 -21.48
C SER A 310 10.98 12.39 -22.76
N ALA A 311 9.88 13.16 -22.78
CA ALA A 311 9.03 13.36 -23.94
C ALA A 311 9.52 14.47 -24.89
N GLY A 312 10.63 15.15 -24.58
CA GLY A 312 11.19 16.22 -25.41
C GLY A 312 10.38 17.53 -25.41
N LEU A 313 9.58 17.78 -24.36
CA LEU A 313 8.69 18.93 -24.23
C LEU A 313 9.21 19.99 -23.23
N ALA A 314 10.54 20.18 -23.16
CA ALA A 314 11.18 21.21 -22.36
C ALA A 314 11.78 22.31 -23.24
#